data_AF-A0A1A8GX99-F1
#
_entry.id   AF-A0A1A8GX99-F1
#
_cell.length_a   1.000
_cell.length_b   1.000
_cell.length_c   1.000
_cell.angle_alpha   90.00
_cell.angle_beta   90.00
_cell.angle_gamma   90.00
#
_symmetry.space_group_name_H-M   'P 1'
#
loop_
_entity.id
_entity.type
_entity.pdbx_description
1 polymer ?
#
loop_
_entity_poly.entity_id
_entity_poly.type
_entity_poly.pdbx_seq_one_letter_code
_entity_poly.pdbx_strand_id
1 'polypeptide(L)'
;QPRGVGYAKNKAVSQSRGQYLCFQDADDIMLPQRVRLQYEASLLHHNSLIGCRVQRQPEGSTERYTRWINSLTQDQLFTQVYTSH
;
A
#
# COMPACT_ATOMS: atom_id res chain seq x y z
N GLN A 1 -9.50 -14.56 -20.91
CA GLN A 1 -8.10 -14.14 -20.69
C GLN A 1 -8.01 -13.28 -19.44
N PRO A 2 -6.96 -13.43 -18.61
CA PRO A 2 -6.75 -12.56 -17.44
C PRO A 2 -6.53 -11.11 -17.89
N ARG A 3 -7.17 -10.15 -17.20
CA ARG A 3 -7.12 -8.71 -17.53
C ARG A 3 -6.14 -7.91 -16.66
N GLY A 4 -5.30 -8.60 -15.88
CA GLY A 4 -4.30 -8.01 -15.00
C GLY A 4 -4.85 -7.41 -13.70
N VAL A 5 -3.92 -6.95 -12.85
CA VAL A 5 -4.21 -6.47 -11.49
C VAL A 5 -5.05 -5.20 -11.47
N GLY A 6 -4.84 -4.27 -12.41
CA GLY A 6 -5.60 -3.03 -12.50
C GLY A 6 -7.09 -3.29 -12.75
N TYR A 7 -7.41 -4.20 -13.68
CA TYR A 7 -8.79 -4.60 -13.92
C TYR A 7 -9.43 -5.25 -12.68
N ALA A 8 -8.70 -6.15 -12.01
CA ALA A 8 -9.19 -6.82 -10.81
C ALA A 8 -9.48 -5.81 -9.68
N LYS A 9 -8.57 -4.88 -9.40
CA LYS A 9 -8.75 -3.83 -8.40
C LYS A 9 -9.94 -2.92 -8.75
N ASN A 10 -10.10 -2.50 -10.01
CA ASN A 10 -11.24 -1.71 -10.44
C ASN A 10 -12.59 -2.45 -10.25
N LYS A 11 -12.64 -3.75 -10.54
CA LYS A 11 -13.84 -4.56 -10.27
C LYS A 11 -14.12 -4.65 -8.77
N ALA A 12 -13.10 -4.83 -7.93
CA ALA A 12 -13.23 -4.84 -6.48
C ALA A 12 -13.79 -3.50 -5.94
N VAL A 13 -13.37 -2.37 -6.49
CA VAL A 13 -13.97 -1.05 -6.17
C VAL A 13 -15.45 -1.03 -6.54
N SER A 14 -15.80 -1.41 -7.78
CA SER A 14 -17.17 -1.32 -8.28
C SER A 14 -18.20 -2.14 -7.49
N GLN A 15 -17.78 -3.23 -6.83
CA GLN A 15 -18.63 -4.10 -6.03
C GLN A 15 -18.64 -3.75 -4.52
N SER A 16 -17.73 -2.88 -4.09
CA SER A 16 -17.56 -2.49 -2.68
C SER A 16 -18.51 -1.37 -2.29
N ARG A 17 -18.86 -1.30 -1.01
CA ARG A 17 -19.79 -0.28 -0.44
C ARG A 17 -19.25 0.40 0.82
N GLY A 18 -18.05 0.03 1.26
CA GLY A 18 -17.41 0.62 2.44
C GLY A 18 -16.96 2.05 2.19
N GLN A 19 -16.93 2.88 3.24
CA GLN A 19 -16.37 4.23 3.16
C GLN A 19 -14.86 4.22 2.88
N TYR A 20 -14.17 3.14 3.26
CA TYR A 20 -12.75 2.94 3.04
C TYR A 20 -12.51 1.66 2.24
N LEU A 21 -11.47 1.69 1.41
CA LEU A 21 -10.96 0.54 0.68
C LEU A 21 -9.54 0.25 1.18
N CYS A 22 -9.30 -0.99 1.60
CA CYS A 22 -7.97 -1.45 2.00
C CYS A 22 -7.52 -2.55 1.05
N PHE A 23 -6.46 -2.29 0.27
CA PHE A 23 -5.91 -3.26 -0.67
C PHE A 23 -4.77 -4.06 -0.04
N GLN A 24 -4.68 -5.32 -0.47
CA GLN A 24 -3.58 -6.23 -0.19
C GLN A 24 -3.41 -7.17 -1.38
N ASP A 25 -2.15 -7.41 -1.77
CA ASP A 25 -1.84 -8.38 -2.80
C ASP A 25 -1.85 -9.81 -2.20
N ALA A 26 -2.14 -10.81 -3.04
CA ALA A 26 -2.47 -12.16 -2.58
C ALA A 26 -1.27 -12.93 -1.97
N ASP A 27 -0.06 -12.46 -2.22
CA ASP A 27 1.22 -12.97 -1.75
C ASP A 27 1.77 -12.22 -0.53
N ASP A 28 1.03 -11.24 0.00
CA ASP A 28 1.40 -10.51 1.20
C ASP A 28 0.67 -11.00 2.47
N ILE A 29 1.30 -10.80 3.63
CA ILE A 29 0.72 -11.03 4.96
C ILE A 29 0.63 -9.68 5.70
N MET A 30 -0.54 -9.38 6.28
CA MET A 30 -0.67 -8.20 7.16
C MET A 30 -0.04 -8.46 8.51
N LEU A 31 0.64 -7.46 9.06
CA LEU A 31 0.85 -7.40 10.49
C LEU A 31 -0.49 -7.20 11.22
N PRO A 32 -0.68 -7.77 12.43
CA PRO A 32 -2.00 -7.87 13.05
C PRO A 32 -2.74 -6.54 13.25
N GLN A 33 -2.02 -5.42 13.41
CA GLN A 33 -2.61 -4.11 13.66
C GLN A 33 -2.72 -3.23 12.40
N ARG A 34 -2.32 -3.70 11.21
CA ARG A 34 -2.26 -2.88 9.99
C ARG A 34 -3.56 -2.13 9.72
N VAL A 35 -4.68 -2.85 9.64
CA VAL A 35 -6.00 -2.27 9.31
C VAL A 35 -6.42 -1.24 10.38
N ARG A 36 -6.26 -1.58 11.66
CA ARG A 36 -6.62 -0.69 12.78
C ARG A 36 -5.84 0.62 12.72
N LEU A 37 -4.50 0.55 12.62
CA LEU A 37 -3.65 1.73 12.63
C LEU A 37 -3.87 2.61 11.40
N GLN A 38 -4.09 2.01 10.23
CA GLN A 38 -4.40 2.77 9.01
C GLN A 38 -5.77 3.44 9.08
N TYR A 39 -6.76 2.78 9.67
CA TYR A 39 -8.08 3.36 9.91
C TYR A 39 -8.03 4.52 10.92
N GLU A 40 -7.34 4.34 12.06
CA GLU A 40 -7.15 5.42 13.03
C GLU A 40 -6.47 6.64 12.39
N ALA A 41 -5.46 6.44 11.55
CA ALA A 41 -4.82 7.52 10.80
C ALA A 41 -5.76 8.19 9.78
N SER A 42 -6.66 7.44 9.13
CA SER A 42 -7.61 8.02 8.16
C SER A 42 -8.68 8.89 8.83
N LEU A 43 -9.02 8.62 10.09
CA LEU A 43 -9.90 9.48 10.90
C LEU A 43 -9.24 10.81 11.28
N LEU A 44 -7.91 10.88 11.33
CA LEU A 44 -7.18 12.12 11.60
C LEU A 44 -6.92 12.92 10.30
N HIS A 45 -6.84 12.23 9.16
CA HIS A 45 -6.48 12.79 7.87
C HIS A 45 -7.54 12.48 6.80
N HIS A 46 -8.70 13.11 6.94
CA HIS A 46 -9.80 13.06 5.98
C HIS A 46 -9.27 13.55 4.61
N ASN A 47 -9.40 12.73 3.56
CA ASN A 47 -8.91 12.98 2.20
C ASN A 47 -7.42 12.65 1.92
N SER A 48 -6.80 11.78 2.73
CA SER A 48 -5.46 11.26 2.48
C SER A 48 -5.45 9.79 2.06
N LEU A 49 -4.47 9.38 1.24
CA LEU A 49 -4.12 7.98 1.06
C LEU A 49 -3.22 7.53 2.20
N ILE A 50 -3.62 6.49 2.94
CA ILE A 50 -2.88 5.99 4.10
C ILE A 50 -2.11 4.72 3.72
N GLY A 51 -0.77 4.83 3.69
CA GLY A 51 0.15 3.71 3.48
C GLY A 51 0.69 3.14 4.80
N CYS A 52 1.59 2.18 4.72
CA CYS A 52 2.38 1.70 5.85
C CYS A 52 3.79 1.31 5.36
N ARG A 53 4.71 1.08 6.29
CA ARG A 53 6.00 0.46 5.98
C ARG A 53 5.81 -1.02 5.64
N VAL A 54 6.79 -1.59 4.95
CA VAL A 54 6.82 -3.00 4.55
C VAL A 54 8.02 -3.72 5.15
N GLN A 55 7.87 -5.02 5.35
CA GLN A 55 8.95 -5.95 5.68
C GLN A 55 8.98 -7.06 4.63
N ARG A 56 10.14 -7.66 4.43
CA ARG A 56 10.32 -8.74 3.46
C ARG A 56 10.49 -10.07 4.18
N GLN A 57 9.90 -11.11 3.58
CA GLN A 57 10.09 -12.48 4.01
C GLN A 57 10.50 -13.31 2.78
N PRO A 58 11.73 -13.88 2.74
CA PRO A 58 12.75 -13.80 3.78
C PRO A 58 13.37 -12.40 3.93
N GLU A 59 13.89 -12.12 5.12
CA GLU A 59 14.61 -10.88 5.42
C GLU A 59 15.82 -10.71 4.48
N GLY A 60 16.20 -9.47 4.18
CA GLY A 60 17.29 -9.17 3.24
C GLY A 60 16.91 -9.29 1.76
N SER A 61 15.69 -9.70 1.41
CA SER A 61 15.25 -9.67 0.01
C SER A 61 15.04 -8.23 -0.45
N THR A 62 15.60 -7.84 -1.59
CA THR A 62 15.42 -6.50 -2.19
C THR A 62 15.71 -5.33 -1.21
N GLU A 63 16.76 -5.42 -0.39
CA GLU A 63 17.02 -4.46 0.71
C GLU A 63 17.00 -3.00 0.29
N ARG A 64 17.58 -2.68 -0.87
CA ARG A 64 17.60 -1.31 -1.40
C ARG A 64 16.17 -0.77 -1.55
N TYR A 65 15.26 -1.59 -2.10
CA TYR A 65 13.86 -1.22 -2.27
C TYR A 65 13.16 -1.06 -0.91
N THR A 66 13.34 -2.02 0.01
CA THR A 66 12.73 -1.97 1.34
C THR A 66 13.19 -0.75 2.12
N ARG A 67 14.50 -0.41 2.07
CA ARG A 67 15.06 0.80 2.69
C ARG A 67 14.47 2.06 2.05
N TRP A 68 14.45 2.10 0.71
CA TRP A 68 13.91 3.22 -0.04
C TRP A 68 12.45 3.50 0.32
N ILE A 69 11.54 2.54 0.13
CA ILE A 69 10.11 2.75 0.33
C ILE A 69 9.75 3.09 1.79
N ASN A 70 10.51 2.55 2.76
CA ASN A 70 10.27 2.82 4.19
C ASN A 70 10.85 4.15 4.69
N SER A 71 11.67 4.82 3.88
CA SER A 71 12.36 6.08 4.23
C SER A 71 11.95 7.26 3.36
N LEU A 72 11.01 7.10 2.42
CA LEU A 72 10.48 8.19 1.61
C LEU A 72 9.85 9.29 2.48
N THR A 73 10.25 10.53 2.23
CA THR A 73 9.54 11.71 2.75
C THR A 73 8.32 12.03 1.88
N GLN A 74 7.42 12.90 2.37
CA GLN A 74 6.25 13.35 1.60
C GLN A 74 6.64 13.99 0.26
N ASP A 75 7.65 14.87 0.25
CA ASP A 75 8.15 15.50 -1.00
C ASP A 75 8.76 14.48 -1.96
N GLN A 76 9.39 13.43 -1.42
CA GLN A 76 9.97 12.37 -2.23
C GLN A 76 8.91 11.48 -2.89
N LEU A 77 7.69 11.39 -2.37
CA LEU A 77 6.61 10.65 -3.04
C LEU A 77 6.32 11.22 -4.44
N PHE A 78 6.35 12.55 -4.59
CA PHE A 78 6.08 13.20 -5.87
C PHE A 78 7.26 13.11 -6.84
N THR A 79 8.49 13.15 -6.34
CA THR A 79 9.69 13.17 -7.18
C THR A 79 10.18 11.78 -7.56
N GLN A 80 9.91 10.76 -6.73
CA GLN A 80 10.49 9.43 -6.88
C GLN A 80 9.50 8.37 -7.40
N VAL A 81 8.27 8.76 -7.74
CA VAL A 81 7.27 7.86 -8.35
C VAL A 81 7.74 7.23 -9.66
N TYR A 82 8.68 7.88 -10.36
CA TYR A 82 9.25 7.38 -11.63
C TYR A 82 10.64 6.77 -11.50
N THR A 83 11.21 6.73 -10.29
CA THR A 83 12.61 6.32 -10.08
C THR A 83 12.73 4.95 -9.43
N SER A 84 11.61 4.30 -9.12
CA SER A 84 11.57 2.94 -8.57
C SER A 84 11.58 1.89 -9.68
N HIS A 85 12.71 1.78 -10.37
CA HIS A 85 13.00 0.67 -11.28
C HIS A 85 13.93 -0.34 -10.61
#